data_AF-A0A7G9NV92-F1
#
_entry.id   AF-A0A7G9NV92-F1
#
_cell.length_a   1.000
_cell.length_b   1.000
_cell.length_c   1.000
_cell.angle_alpha   90.00
_cell.angle_beta   90.00
_cell.angle_gamma   90.00
#
_symmetry.space_group_name_H-M   'P 1'
#
loop_
_entity.id
_entity.type
_entity.pdbx_description
1 polymer ?
#
loop_
_entity_poly.entity_id
_entity_poly.type
_entity_poly.pdbx_seq_one_letter_code
_entity_poly.pdbx_strand_id
1 'polypeptide(L)'
;MRKLQLKLSLLVIGLMIVMAAPVDAATVYLINDGGTIRSYAGFDASGGSTAFDNISLGSQGTTETTVAAYASYQGFTMTPDGSVYGVAGNGEVNRWNSLTSWLAADAPTTQSTGAYNAGELHGLSYDANTGGFYVTYEGDNSSQNDGDVGQYATLSDFINNTGASVSSATYGGNRLNFYYPDEDAPGNFGSMMSGANYFQVSGSGQLEGWQSLAAYIANSNNRTYEKSNFAPSIIGGFADLTTAIPTPAALPAGLVLLGGMLMRRRSH
;
A
#
# COMPACT_ATOMS: atom_id res chain seq x y z
N MET A 1 0.97 67.65 28.61
CA MET A 1 1.96 66.58 28.33
C MET A 1 1.22 65.25 28.26
N ARG A 2 1.22 64.62 27.08
CA ARG A 2 0.53 63.37 26.74
C ARG A 2 1.20 62.18 27.45
N LYS A 3 0.44 61.32 28.13
CA LYS A 3 0.85 59.94 28.44
C LYS A 3 -0.10 58.99 27.71
N LEU A 4 0.37 58.52 26.56
CA LEU A 4 -0.24 57.50 25.73
C LEU A 4 0.06 56.15 26.40
N GLN A 5 -0.88 55.56 27.14
CA GLN A 5 -0.72 54.20 27.65
C GLN A 5 -1.19 53.21 26.58
N LEU A 6 -0.20 52.58 25.94
CA LEU A 6 -0.33 51.46 25.02
C LEU A 6 -0.80 50.24 25.83
N LYS A 7 -2.08 49.85 25.71
CA LYS A 7 -2.55 48.55 26.20
C LYS A 7 -2.10 47.48 25.20
N LEU A 8 -0.99 46.81 25.52
CA LEU A 8 -0.47 45.68 24.76
C LEU A 8 -1.30 44.44 25.12
N SER A 9 -2.14 43.99 24.19
CA SER A 9 -2.93 42.77 24.32
C SER A 9 -2.00 41.55 24.27
N LEU A 10 -1.93 40.80 25.38
CA LEU A 10 -1.19 39.55 25.47
C LEU A 10 -2.00 38.46 24.72
N LEU A 11 -1.71 38.25 23.44
CA LEU A 11 -2.22 37.10 22.69
C LEU A 11 -1.37 35.87 23.07
N VAL A 12 -1.88 35.06 23.99
CA VAL A 12 -1.29 33.76 24.32
C VAL A 12 -1.63 32.79 23.19
N ILE A 13 -0.68 32.58 22.27
CA ILE A 13 -0.75 31.47 21.32
C ILE A 13 -0.35 30.21 22.10
N GLY A 14 -1.35 29.48 22.57
CA GLY A 14 -1.15 28.14 23.12
C GLY A 14 -0.75 27.19 22.00
N LEU A 15 0.55 26.92 21.89
CA LEU A 15 1.08 25.86 21.03
C LEU A 15 0.64 24.51 21.62
N MET A 16 -0.47 23.95 21.13
CA MET A 16 -0.78 22.54 21.37
C MET A 16 0.20 21.69 20.56
N ILE A 17 1.24 21.20 21.23
CA ILE A 17 2.05 20.10 20.71
C ILE A 17 1.20 18.85 20.89
N VAL A 18 0.51 18.43 19.83
CA VAL A 18 -0.07 17.09 19.77
C VAL A 18 1.11 16.13 19.62
N MET A 19 1.49 15.45 20.70
CA MET A 19 2.40 14.31 20.59
C MET A 19 1.60 13.18 19.96
N ALA A 20 1.79 12.96 18.66
CA ALA A 20 1.26 11.78 17.98
C ALA A 20 1.87 10.54 18.63
N ALA A 21 1.02 9.62 19.08
CA ALA A 21 1.48 8.30 19.49
C ALA A 21 2.17 7.64 18.28
N PRO A 22 3.22 6.84 18.48
CA PRO A 22 3.77 6.02 17.40
C PRO A 22 2.65 5.15 16.85
N VAL A 23 2.42 5.20 15.54
CA VAL A 23 1.51 4.29 14.84
C VAL A 23 2.30 3.00 14.64
N ASP A 24 1.73 1.87 15.06
CA ASP A 24 2.34 0.56 14.80
C ASP A 24 2.37 0.32 13.29
N ALA A 25 3.49 -0.24 12.81
CA ALA A 25 3.67 -0.59 11.40
C ALA A 25 2.59 -1.58 10.93
N ALA A 26 2.15 -1.44 9.69
CA ALA A 26 1.16 -2.28 9.05
C ALA A 26 1.65 -3.73 8.99
N THR A 27 0.75 -4.65 9.34
CA THR A 27 1.05 -6.06 9.20
C THR A 27 1.05 -6.45 7.73
N VAL A 28 2.08 -7.13 7.26
CA VAL A 28 2.14 -7.66 5.89
C VAL A 28 1.78 -9.14 5.90
N TYR A 29 0.86 -9.54 5.02
CA TYR A 29 0.48 -10.92 4.79
C TYR A 29 1.09 -11.40 3.48
N LEU A 30 1.75 -12.56 3.51
CA LEU A 30 2.35 -13.19 2.33
C LEU A 30 1.86 -14.62 2.17
N ILE A 31 1.75 -15.04 0.90
CA ILE A 31 1.16 -16.31 0.49
C ILE A 31 2.15 -17.03 -0.40
N ASN A 32 2.46 -18.28 -0.06
CA ASN A 32 3.28 -19.14 -0.91
C ASN A 32 2.45 -19.98 -1.90
N ASP A 33 3.13 -20.65 -2.81
CA ASP A 33 2.58 -21.53 -3.85
C ASP A 33 1.90 -22.80 -3.29
N GLY A 34 2.00 -23.05 -1.98
CA GLY A 34 1.21 -24.04 -1.25
C GLY A 34 -0.03 -23.46 -0.55
N GLY A 35 -0.28 -22.15 -0.66
CA GLY A 35 -1.37 -21.44 0.01
C GLY A 35 -1.15 -21.19 1.51
N THR A 36 0.07 -21.35 2.02
CA THR A 36 0.41 -21.00 3.40
C THR A 36 0.48 -19.49 3.52
N ILE A 37 -0.25 -18.95 4.50
CA ILE A 37 -0.32 -17.54 4.81
C ILE A 37 0.55 -17.25 6.04
N ARG A 38 1.43 -16.26 5.94
CA ARG A 38 2.22 -15.76 7.05
C ARG A 38 2.06 -14.26 7.22
N SER A 39 2.05 -13.80 8.46
CA SER A 39 2.03 -12.40 8.83
C SER A 39 3.39 -11.92 9.34
N TYR A 40 3.67 -10.63 9.10
CA TYR A 40 4.92 -9.96 9.45
C TYR A 40 4.60 -8.57 10.03
N ALA A 41 5.21 -8.23 11.16
CA ALA A 41 5.08 -6.91 11.78
C ALA A 41 5.99 -5.89 11.04
N GLY A 42 5.53 -5.39 9.90
CA GLY A 42 6.14 -4.30 9.13
C GLY A 42 7.62 -4.45 8.76
N PHE A 43 8.22 -3.34 8.32
CA PHE A 43 9.66 -3.25 8.05
C PHE A 43 10.32 -2.41 9.15
N ASP A 44 11.00 -3.06 10.11
CA ASP A 44 11.64 -2.35 11.23
C ASP A 44 12.70 -1.32 10.77
N ALA A 45 12.44 -0.03 11.00
CA ALA A 45 13.34 1.09 10.70
C ALA A 45 14.61 1.13 11.57
N SER A 46 14.68 0.38 12.67
CA SER A 46 15.76 0.49 13.66
C SER A 46 17.08 -0.18 13.23
N GLY A 47 17.11 -0.85 12.07
CA GLY A 47 18.28 -1.61 11.62
C GLY A 47 18.56 -2.86 12.47
N GLY A 48 17.69 -3.19 13.43
CA GLY A 48 17.54 -4.53 13.98
C GLY A 48 16.95 -5.46 12.92
N SER A 49 17.13 -6.76 13.11
CA SER A 49 16.56 -7.82 12.24
C SER A 49 15.12 -7.47 11.85
N THR A 50 14.92 -6.99 10.62
CA THR A 50 13.58 -6.73 10.09
C THR A 50 12.77 -8.02 10.18
N ALA A 51 11.44 -7.93 10.23
CA ALA A 51 10.59 -9.12 10.14
C ALA A 51 10.88 -9.97 8.87
N PHE A 52 11.60 -9.39 7.90
CA PHE A 52 12.04 -10.00 6.66
C PHE A 52 13.53 -10.39 6.59
N ASP A 53 14.30 -10.26 7.67
CA ASP A 53 15.69 -10.72 7.72
C ASP A 53 15.79 -12.25 7.85
N ASN A 54 16.51 -12.88 6.91
CA ASN A 54 16.69 -14.33 6.78
C ASN A 54 15.42 -15.13 6.45
N ILE A 55 14.50 -14.56 5.65
CA ILE A 55 13.39 -15.34 5.10
C ILE A 55 13.95 -16.36 4.11
N SER A 56 14.03 -17.62 4.55
CA SER A 56 13.13 -18.56 3.91
C SER A 56 11.81 -18.43 4.66
N LEU A 57 10.67 -18.55 3.98
CA LEU A 57 9.35 -18.58 4.61
C LEU A 57 9.21 -19.66 5.70
N GLY A 58 10.24 -20.46 6.00
CA GLY A 58 10.23 -21.46 7.05
C GLY A 58 10.45 -20.93 8.47
N SER A 59 11.15 -19.80 8.68
CA SER A 59 11.67 -19.47 10.04
C SER A 59 11.22 -18.16 10.66
N GLN A 60 10.74 -17.19 9.88
CA GLN A 60 10.31 -15.87 10.37
C GLN A 60 8.87 -15.55 9.94
N GLY A 61 8.19 -14.72 10.73
CA GLY A 61 6.75 -14.44 10.60
C GLY A 61 5.86 -15.49 11.26
N THR A 62 4.63 -15.11 11.58
CA THR A 62 3.65 -15.99 12.21
C THR A 62 2.86 -16.72 11.14
N THR A 63 2.82 -18.05 11.19
CA THR A 63 1.89 -18.83 10.35
C THR A 63 0.48 -18.57 10.83
N GLU A 64 -0.33 -17.95 9.99
CA GLU A 64 -1.74 -17.67 10.30
C GLU A 64 -2.60 -18.90 9.99
N THR A 65 -2.47 -19.42 8.77
CA THR A 65 -3.28 -20.54 8.26
C THR A 65 -2.72 -21.07 6.94
N THR A 66 -3.30 -22.15 6.42
CA THR A 66 -3.01 -22.69 5.08
C THR A 66 -4.31 -22.91 4.33
N VAL A 67 -4.45 -22.23 3.19
CA VAL A 67 -5.61 -22.31 2.31
C VAL A 67 -5.12 -22.69 0.92
N ALA A 68 -5.09 -24.00 0.61
CA ALA A 68 -4.51 -24.51 -0.63
C ALA A 68 -5.12 -23.86 -1.89
N ALA A 69 -6.40 -23.49 -1.86
CA ALA A 69 -7.07 -22.81 -2.97
C ALA A 69 -6.49 -21.42 -3.29
N TYR A 70 -5.81 -20.76 -2.35
CA TYR A 70 -5.17 -19.46 -2.61
C TYR A 70 -3.91 -19.59 -3.47
N ALA A 71 -3.35 -20.80 -3.60
CA ALA A 71 -2.24 -21.08 -4.52
C ALA A 71 -2.58 -20.81 -6.00
N SER A 72 -3.87 -20.86 -6.36
CA SER A 72 -4.32 -20.64 -7.74
C SER A 72 -4.75 -19.20 -8.02
N TYR A 73 -4.60 -18.27 -7.08
CA TYR A 73 -4.90 -16.86 -7.31
C TYR A 73 -3.70 -16.15 -7.94
N GLN A 74 -3.99 -15.16 -8.79
CA GLN A 74 -3.00 -14.33 -9.47
C GLN A 74 -2.50 -13.18 -8.58
N GLY A 75 -3.25 -12.86 -7.53
CA GLY A 75 -2.89 -11.84 -6.56
C GLY A 75 -4.00 -11.56 -5.57
N PHE A 76 -3.66 -10.83 -4.52
CA PHE A 76 -4.57 -10.36 -3.48
C PHE A 76 -4.22 -8.93 -3.10
N THR A 77 -5.22 -8.18 -2.66
CA THR A 77 -5.03 -6.88 -2.02
C THR A 77 -6.08 -6.62 -0.97
N MET A 78 -5.80 -5.67 -0.08
CA MET A 78 -6.71 -5.23 0.94
C MET A 78 -7.04 -3.77 0.73
N THR A 79 -8.30 -3.41 0.87
CA THR A 79 -8.76 -2.03 0.83
C THR A 79 -8.87 -1.45 2.25
N PRO A 80 -8.88 -0.11 2.41
CA PRO A 80 -8.90 0.50 3.74
C PRO A 80 -10.16 0.23 4.57
N ASP A 81 -11.25 -0.20 3.94
CA ASP A 81 -12.48 -0.62 4.62
C ASP A 81 -12.34 -2.02 5.28
N GLY A 82 -11.18 -2.68 5.11
CA GLY A 82 -10.90 -4.00 5.64
C GLY A 82 -11.23 -5.15 4.68
N SER A 83 -11.84 -4.88 3.53
CA SER A 83 -12.16 -5.91 2.54
C SER A 83 -10.88 -6.43 1.88
N VAL A 84 -10.85 -7.74 1.60
CA VAL A 84 -9.78 -8.37 0.80
C VAL A 84 -10.35 -8.72 -0.57
N TYR A 85 -9.63 -8.36 -1.62
CA TYR A 85 -9.93 -8.72 -2.99
C TYR A 85 -8.85 -9.66 -3.52
N GLY A 86 -9.25 -10.62 -4.34
CA GLY A 86 -8.32 -11.50 -5.04
C GLY A 86 -8.78 -11.76 -6.45
N VAL A 87 -7.82 -11.90 -7.37
CA VAL A 87 -8.09 -12.35 -8.75
C VAL A 87 -7.76 -13.83 -8.82
N ALA A 88 -8.76 -14.65 -9.05
CA ALA A 88 -8.59 -16.09 -9.18
C ALA A 88 -7.87 -16.44 -10.50
N GLY A 89 -7.29 -17.64 -10.59
CA GLY A 89 -6.53 -18.10 -11.77
C GLY A 89 -7.38 -18.23 -13.04
N ASN A 90 -8.71 -18.25 -12.93
CA ASN A 90 -9.65 -18.17 -14.05
C ASN A 90 -10.04 -16.73 -14.42
N GLY A 91 -9.52 -15.72 -13.71
CA GLY A 91 -9.75 -14.30 -13.96
C GLY A 91 -10.97 -13.69 -13.26
N GLU A 92 -11.64 -14.43 -12.38
CA GLU A 92 -12.72 -13.89 -11.55
C GLU A 92 -12.17 -12.99 -10.44
N VAL A 93 -12.87 -11.88 -10.15
CA VAL A 93 -12.57 -11.03 -9.00
C VAL A 93 -13.45 -11.46 -7.83
N ASN A 94 -12.83 -11.88 -6.75
CA ASN A 94 -13.48 -12.36 -5.53
C ASN A 94 -13.25 -11.37 -4.38
N ARG A 95 -14.24 -11.25 -3.50
CA ARG A 95 -14.18 -10.39 -2.31
C ARG A 95 -14.48 -11.16 -1.03
N TRP A 96 -13.69 -10.89 -0.01
CA TRP A 96 -13.97 -11.18 1.40
C TRP A 96 -14.25 -9.87 2.12
N ASN A 97 -15.27 -9.84 2.96
CA ASN A 97 -15.72 -8.61 3.62
C ASN A 97 -14.77 -8.13 4.73
N SER A 98 -13.82 -8.97 5.14
CA SER A 98 -12.83 -8.66 6.16
C SER A 98 -11.58 -9.53 6.01
N LEU A 99 -10.45 -9.07 6.55
CA LEU A 99 -9.26 -9.88 6.75
C LEU A 99 -9.56 -11.18 7.53
N THR A 100 -10.39 -11.11 8.57
CA THR A 100 -10.80 -12.30 9.34
C THR A 100 -11.51 -13.34 8.48
N SER A 101 -12.46 -12.93 7.63
CA SER A 101 -13.15 -13.85 6.72
C SER A 101 -12.22 -14.45 5.66
N TRP A 102 -11.19 -13.69 5.23
CA TRP A 102 -10.18 -14.19 4.32
C TRP A 102 -9.27 -15.23 5.00
N LEU A 103 -8.76 -14.94 6.20
CA LEU A 103 -7.95 -15.90 7.00
C LEU A 103 -8.73 -17.17 7.38
N ALA A 104 -10.04 -17.05 7.62
CA ALA A 104 -10.92 -18.19 7.89
C ALA A 104 -11.26 -19.02 6.63
N ALA A 105 -10.83 -18.58 5.44
CA ALA A 105 -11.20 -19.16 4.15
C ALA A 105 -12.72 -19.26 3.94
N ASP A 106 -13.46 -18.24 4.39
CA ASP A 106 -14.89 -18.14 4.11
C ASP A 106 -15.14 -18.09 2.60
N ALA A 107 -16.32 -18.52 2.17
CA ALA A 107 -16.71 -18.42 0.76
C ALA A 107 -16.74 -16.95 0.32
N PRO A 108 -15.93 -16.54 -0.67
CA PRO A 108 -15.95 -15.17 -1.16
C PRO A 108 -17.24 -14.88 -1.94
N THR A 109 -17.54 -13.60 -2.09
CA THR A 109 -18.52 -13.13 -3.09
C THR A 109 -17.79 -12.80 -4.39
N THR A 110 -18.15 -13.44 -5.48
CA THR A 110 -17.68 -13.09 -6.83
C THR A 110 -18.23 -11.72 -7.22
N GLN A 111 -17.33 -10.77 -7.47
CA GLN A 111 -17.65 -9.40 -7.88
C GLN A 111 -17.77 -9.28 -9.40
N SER A 112 -16.96 -10.05 -10.13
CA SER A 112 -17.00 -10.12 -11.58
C SER A 112 -16.53 -11.48 -12.07
N THR A 113 -17.10 -11.92 -13.19
CA THR A 113 -16.73 -13.17 -13.85
C THR A 113 -15.88 -12.88 -15.08
N GLY A 114 -14.62 -13.35 -15.09
CA GLY A 114 -13.72 -13.20 -16.24
C GLY A 114 -13.38 -11.75 -16.59
N ALA A 115 -13.22 -10.88 -15.59
CA ALA A 115 -12.71 -9.52 -15.83
C ALA A 115 -11.26 -9.55 -16.32
N TYR A 116 -10.51 -10.56 -15.87
CA TYR A 116 -9.15 -10.83 -16.31
C TYR A 116 -9.09 -12.14 -17.09
N ASN A 117 -8.07 -12.32 -17.92
CA ASN A 117 -7.72 -13.60 -18.50
C ASN A 117 -7.06 -14.50 -17.44
N ALA A 118 -7.05 -15.80 -17.72
CA ALA A 118 -6.37 -16.76 -16.86
C ALA A 118 -4.85 -16.53 -16.92
N GLY A 119 -4.22 -16.27 -15.76
CA GLY A 119 -2.78 -16.00 -15.67
C GLY A 119 -2.35 -14.66 -16.28
N GLU A 120 -3.27 -13.70 -16.42
CA GLU A 120 -2.99 -12.36 -16.96
C GLU A 120 -2.11 -11.51 -16.03
N LEU A 121 -2.10 -11.77 -14.73
CA LEU A 121 -1.49 -10.89 -13.73
C LEU A 121 -0.38 -11.59 -12.95
N HIS A 122 0.70 -10.86 -12.73
CA HIS A 122 1.76 -11.21 -11.77
C HIS A 122 1.51 -10.63 -10.37
N GLY A 123 0.49 -9.80 -10.21
CA GLY A 123 0.06 -9.29 -8.91
C GLY A 123 -0.89 -8.11 -9.04
N LEU A 124 -1.43 -7.70 -7.89
CA LEU A 124 -2.38 -6.60 -7.79
C LEU A 124 -2.26 -5.93 -6.43
N SER A 125 -2.48 -4.63 -6.37
CA SER A 125 -2.49 -3.89 -5.12
C SER A 125 -3.42 -2.68 -5.19
N TYR A 126 -4.08 -2.38 -4.07
CA TYR A 126 -4.59 -1.06 -3.78
C TYR A 126 -3.43 -0.09 -3.59
N ASP A 127 -3.60 1.16 -4.04
CA ASP A 127 -2.63 2.24 -3.85
C ASP A 127 -3.25 3.32 -2.97
N ALA A 128 -2.86 3.36 -1.69
CA ALA A 128 -3.46 4.28 -0.74
C ALA A 128 -3.14 5.75 -1.04
N ASN A 129 -2.09 6.03 -1.83
CA ASN A 129 -1.75 7.39 -2.22
C ASN A 129 -2.75 7.97 -3.23
N THR A 130 -3.29 7.13 -4.12
CA THR A 130 -4.25 7.55 -5.16
C THR A 130 -5.69 7.17 -4.85
N GLY A 131 -5.90 6.19 -3.96
CA GLY A 131 -7.20 5.57 -3.71
C GLY A 131 -7.62 4.57 -4.81
N GLY A 132 -6.72 4.29 -5.75
CA GLY A 132 -6.95 3.39 -6.88
C GLY A 132 -6.34 2.01 -6.67
N PHE A 133 -6.21 1.28 -7.77
CA PHE A 133 -5.56 -0.02 -7.84
C PHE A 133 -4.50 -0.01 -8.92
N TYR A 134 -3.48 -0.84 -8.77
CA TYR A 134 -2.56 -1.16 -9.84
C TYR A 134 -2.33 -2.67 -9.91
N VAL A 135 -2.15 -3.15 -11.13
CA VAL A 135 -1.79 -4.54 -11.43
C VAL A 135 -0.51 -4.54 -12.24
N THR A 136 0.23 -5.62 -12.16
CA THR A 136 1.35 -5.87 -13.07
C THR A 136 1.01 -7.06 -13.96
N TYR A 137 1.14 -6.89 -15.27
CA TYR A 137 0.72 -7.87 -16.26
C TYR A 137 1.77 -8.96 -16.49
N GLU A 138 1.27 -10.17 -16.70
CA GLU A 138 2.00 -11.32 -17.23
C GLU A 138 1.83 -11.32 -18.76
N GLY A 139 2.93 -11.10 -19.49
CA GLY A 139 2.89 -10.81 -20.93
C GLY A 139 2.37 -11.96 -21.80
N ASP A 140 2.52 -13.21 -21.36
CA ASP A 140 2.16 -14.39 -22.15
C ASP A 140 0.64 -14.64 -22.19
N ASN A 141 -0.11 -14.12 -21.21
CA ASN A 141 -1.55 -14.32 -21.06
C ASN A 141 -2.35 -13.01 -21.12
N SER A 142 -1.69 -11.90 -21.44
CA SER A 142 -2.31 -10.59 -21.56
C SER A 142 -2.08 -10.00 -22.95
N SER A 143 -2.84 -8.97 -23.31
CA SER A 143 -2.52 -8.15 -24.49
C SER A 143 -1.43 -7.10 -24.19
N GLN A 144 -0.93 -7.06 -22.96
CA GLN A 144 0.10 -6.13 -22.49
C GLN A 144 1.45 -6.86 -22.44
N ASN A 145 2.55 -6.13 -22.30
CA ASN A 145 3.85 -6.78 -22.15
C ASN A 145 4.05 -7.23 -20.70
N ASP A 146 4.93 -8.21 -20.53
CA ASP A 146 5.36 -8.66 -19.21
C ASP A 146 5.98 -7.51 -18.40
N GLY A 147 5.46 -7.30 -17.19
CA GLY A 147 5.85 -6.21 -16.29
C GLY A 147 5.10 -4.91 -16.49
N ASP A 148 4.33 -4.73 -17.58
CA ASP A 148 3.52 -3.51 -17.78
C ASP A 148 2.59 -3.31 -16.58
N VAL A 149 2.36 -2.05 -16.21
CA VAL A 149 1.55 -1.69 -15.04
C VAL A 149 0.25 -1.04 -15.47
N GLY A 150 -0.87 -1.69 -15.15
CA GLY A 150 -2.22 -1.16 -15.35
C GLY A 150 -2.72 -0.47 -14.10
N GLN A 151 -3.09 0.81 -14.20
CA GLN A 151 -3.64 1.59 -13.09
C GLN A 151 -5.13 1.85 -13.27
N TYR A 152 -5.91 1.61 -12.23
CA TYR A 152 -7.37 1.81 -12.18
C TYR A 152 -7.69 2.87 -11.15
N ALA A 153 -8.42 3.92 -11.57
CA ALA A 153 -8.74 5.04 -10.69
C ALA A 153 -9.74 4.66 -9.58
N THR A 154 -10.57 3.65 -9.81
CA THR A 154 -11.61 3.24 -8.88
C THR A 154 -11.67 1.72 -8.71
N LEU A 155 -12.28 1.28 -7.61
CA LEU A 155 -12.60 -0.13 -7.39
C LEU A 155 -13.52 -0.71 -8.48
N SER A 156 -14.46 0.09 -8.98
CA SER A 156 -15.38 -0.34 -10.05
C SER A 156 -14.62 -0.60 -11.35
N ASP A 157 -13.65 0.27 -11.68
CA ASP A 157 -12.79 0.11 -12.85
C ASP A 157 -11.93 -1.16 -12.74
N PHE A 158 -11.35 -1.39 -11.56
CA PHE A 158 -10.60 -2.62 -11.29
C PHE A 158 -11.48 -3.88 -11.41
N ILE A 159 -12.62 -3.94 -10.71
CA ILE A 159 -13.50 -5.12 -10.71
C ILE A 159 -13.94 -5.50 -12.13
N ASN A 160 -14.20 -4.50 -12.98
CA ASN A 160 -14.67 -4.73 -14.35
C ASN A 160 -13.54 -4.77 -15.39
N ASN A 161 -12.28 -4.59 -14.99
CA ASN A 161 -11.13 -4.40 -15.87
C ASN A 161 -11.40 -3.36 -16.98
N THR A 162 -11.93 -2.20 -16.59
CA THR A 162 -12.23 -1.09 -17.50
C THR A 162 -11.43 0.15 -17.13
N GLY A 163 -11.07 0.96 -18.12
CA GLY A 163 -10.45 2.27 -17.86
C GLY A 163 -9.02 2.20 -17.33
N ALA A 164 -8.32 1.07 -17.49
CA ALA A 164 -6.92 0.93 -17.11
C ALA A 164 -6.03 1.93 -17.88
N SER A 165 -5.20 2.70 -17.15
CA SER A 165 -4.08 3.41 -17.74
C SER A 165 -2.85 2.51 -17.68
N VAL A 166 -2.44 1.98 -18.84
CA VAL A 166 -1.29 1.07 -18.93
C VAL A 166 -0.02 1.87 -19.19
N SER A 167 0.96 1.70 -18.31
CA SER A 167 2.31 2.23 -18.47
C SER A 167 3.28 1.09 -18.72
N SER A 168 4.15 1.26 -19.72
CA SER A 168 5.15 0.23 -19.99
C SER A 168 6.22 0.24 -18.92
N ALA A 169 6.48 -0.91 -18.30
CA ALA A 169 7.59 -1.06 -17.37
C ALA A 169 8.80 -1.64 -18.12
N THR A 170 9.99 -1.25 -17.68
CA THR A 170 11.24 -1.70 -18.30
C THR A 170 11.76 -3.04 -17.79
N TYR A 171 11.03 -3.68 -16.86
CA TYR A 171 11.42 -4.95 -16.26
C TYR A 171 10.20 -5.83 -16.05
N GLY A 172 10.35 -7.13 -16.36
CA GLY A 172 9.29 -8.13 -16.27
C GLY A 172 9.60 -9.24 -15.26
N GLY A 173 8.77 -10.28 -15.25
CA GLY A 173 8.96 -11.49 -14.45
C GLY A 173 8.76 -11.29 -12.96
N ASN A 174 8.02 -10.28 -12.53
CA ASN A 174 7.59 -10.17 -11.14
C ASN A 174 6.60 -11.30 -10.79
N ARG A 175 6.48 -11.66 -9.51
CA ARG A 175 5.59 -12.73 -9.02
C ARG A 175 4.52 -12.24 -8.04
N LEU A 176 4.71 -11.02 -7.56
CA LEU A 176 3.87 -10.33 -6.59
C LEU A 176 4.22 -8.85 -6.67
N ASN A 177 3.24 -7.98 -6.50
CA ASN A 177 3.41 -6.60 -6.07
C ASN A 177 2.45 -6.28 -4.92
N PHE A 178 2.85 -5.39 -4.02
CA PHE A 178 1.98 -4.87 -2.98
C PHE A 178 2.38 -3.46 -2.58
N TYR A 179 1.40 -2.69 -2.13
CA TYR A 179 1.59 -1.41 -1.47
C TYR A 179 1.71 -1.62 0.03
N TYR A 180 2.66 -0.93 0.62
CA TYR A 180 2.92 -0.90 2.04
C TYR A 180 2.84 0.57 2.50
N PRO A 181 1.88 0.88 3.39
CA PRO A 181 1.51 2.27 3.71
C PRO A 181 2.56 2.98 4.56
N ASP A 182 3.35 2.26 5.34
CA ASP A 182 4.34 2.90 6.21
C ASP A 182 5.63 3.19 5.45
N GLU A 183 6.24 4.33 5.73
CA GLU A 183 7.52 4.74 5.17
C GLU A 183 8.71 4.25 6.03
N ASP A 184 8.54 3.17 6.79
CA ASP A 184 9.53 2.65 7.74
C ASP A 184 10.47 1.61 7.14
N ALA A 185 10.25 1.19 5.89
CA ALA A 185 11.16 0.29 5.20
C ALA A 185 12.57 0.90 5.04
N PRO A 186 13.65 0.18 5.42
CA PRO A 186 14.98 0.75 5.39
C PRO A 186 15.50 0.96 3.96
N GLY A 187 16.14 2.09 3.68
CA GLY A 187 16.79 2.31 2.38
C GLY A 187 18.02 1.41 2.16
N ASN A 188 18.31 1.07 0.90
CA ASN A 188 19.36 0.12 0.49
C ASN A 188 20.81 0.48 0.85
N PHE A 189 21.09 1.70 1.31
CA PHE A 189 22.45 2.22 1.32
C PHE A 189 22.81 3.09 2.52
N GLY A 190 22.31 2.78 3.72
CA GLY A 190 22.60 3.61 4.92
C GLY A 190 22.17 5.08 4.76
N SER A 191 21.31 5.34 3.78
CA SER A 191 20.82 6.66 3.40
C SER A 191 19.57 6.97 4.20
N MET A 192 19.44 8.21 4.69
CA MET A 192 18.25 8.76 5.34
C MET A 192 17.03 8.91 4.40
N MET A 193 16.95 8.13 3.32
CA MET A 193 15.81 8.17 2.40
C MET A 193 14.57 7.63 3.11
N SER A 194 13.40 8.23 2.84
CA SER A 194 12.14 7.68 3.33
C SER A 194 11.89 6.31 2.70
N GLY A 195 11.17 5.45 3.42
CA GLY A 195 11.01 4.05 3.07
C GLY A 195 10.33 3.82 1.72
N ALA A 196 10.48 2.60 1.22
CA ALA A 196 9.71 2.14 0.07
C ALA A 196 8.24 1.91 0.47
N ASN A 197 7.32 2.23 -0.42
CA ASN A 197 5.88 1.94 -0.27
C ASN A 197 5.40 0.95 -1.33
N TYR A 198 6.08 0.86 -2.47
CA TYR A 198 5.67 0.00 -3.58
C TYR A 198 6.67 -1.13 -3.64
N PHE A 199 6.21 -2.36 -3.39
CA PHE A 199 7.05 -3.53 -3.34
C PHE A 199 6.69 -4.52 -4.42
N GLN A 200 7.69 -5.31 -4.83
CA GLN A 200 7.49 -6.51 -5.62
C GLN A 200 8.41 -7.64 -5.18
N VAL A 201 8.03 -8.87 -5.50
CA VAL A 201 8.95 -10.01 -5.51
C VAL A 201 9.29 -10.31 -6.96
N SER A 202 10.56 -10.19 -7.34
CA SER A 202 11.01 -10.51 -8.70
C SER A 202 11.02 -12.01 -8.96
N GLY A 203 11.16 -12.41 -10.22
CA GLY A 203 11.19 -13.82 -10.64
C GLY A 203 12.38 -14.60 -10.07
N SER A 204 13.46 -13.91 -9.71
CA SER A 204 14.60 -14.50 -8.99
C SER A 204 14.34 -14.66 -7.48
N GLY A 205 13.18 -14.23 -6.99
CA GLY A 205 12.79 -14.29 -5.58
C GLY A 205 13.45 -13.20 -4.74
N GLN A 206 13.79 -12.05 -5.32
CA GLN A 206 14.27 -10.86 -4.58
C GLN A 206 13.08 -9.97 -4.23
N LEU A 207 13.00 -9.52 -2.98
CA LEU A 207 12.06 -8.46 -2.59
C LEU A 207 12.68 -7.10 -2.94
N GLU A 208 11.93 -6.28 -3.65
CA GLU A 208 12.36 -5.01 -4.19
C GLU A 208 11.33 -3.94 -3.83
N GLY A 209 11.76 -2.72 -3.54
CA GLY A 209 10.88 -1.63 -3.13
C GLY A 209 11.27 -0.27 -3.71
N TRP A 210 10.25 0.57 -3.94
CA TRP A 210 10.35 1.93 -4.46
C TRP A 210 9.49 2.87 -3.61
N GLN A 211 9.93 4.13 -3.55
CA GLN A 211 9.22 5.18 -2.81
C GLN A 211 7.90 5.62 -3.48
N SER A 212 7.80 5.51 -4.81
CA SER A 212 6.60 5.92 -5.54
C SER A 212 6.26 4.96 -6.69
N LEU A 213 4.98 4.90 -7.06
CA LEU A 213 4.52 4.12 -8.21
C LEU A 213 5.18 4.59 -9.52
N ALA A 214 5.40 5.89 -9.66
CA ALA A 214 6.10 6.43 -10.82
C ALA A 214 7.56 5.95 -10.89
N ALA A 215 8.25 5.87 -9.75
CA ALA A 215 9.61 5.32 -9.68
C ALA A 215 9.62 3.81 -9.97
N TYR A 216 8.62 3.08 -9.45
CA TYR A 216 8.37 1.67 -9.74
C TYR A 216 8.26 1.47 -11.26
N ILE A 217 7.36 2.17 -11.94
CA ILE A 217 7.14 2.02 -13.39
C ILE A 217 8.37 2.41 -14.22
N ALA A 218 9.07 3.49 -13.84
CA ALA A 218 10.08 4.09 -14.70
C ALA A 218 11.34 3.23 -14.90
N ASN A 219 11.92 2.70 -13.83
CA ASN A 219 13.21 2.00 -13.90
C ASN A 219 13.49 1.15 -12.64
N SER A 220 14.02 -0.06 -12.84
CA SER A 220 14.52 -0.92 -11.75
C SER A 220 15.69 -0.29 -10.97
N ASN A 221 16.47 0.60 -11.59
CA ASN A 221 17.54 1.33 -10.91
C ASN A 221 17.04 2.38 -9.90
N ASN A 222 15.74 2.65 -9.85
CA ASN A 222 15.14 3.57 -8.87
C ASN A 222 14.74 2.89 -7.55
N ARG A 223 15.11 1.61 -7.36
CA ARG A 223 14.83 0.89 -6.12
C ARG A 223 15.48 1.57 -4.93
N THR A 224 14.70 1.73 -3.88
CA THR A 224 15.16 2.20 -2.57
C THR A 224 15.30 1.05 -1.59
N TYR A 225 14.71 -0.11 -1.86
CA TYR A 225 14.81 -1.33 -1.05
C TYR A 225 15.09 -2.56 -1.91
N GLU A 226 15.97 -3.45 -1.47
CA GLU A 226 16.38 -4.69 -2.10
C GLU A 226 16.78 -5.71 -1.03
N LYS A 227 16.15 -6.88 -1.08
CA LYS A 227 16.50 -8.03 -0.24
C LYS A 227 16.60 -9.28 -1.09
N SER A 228 17.84 -9.69 -1.36
CA SER A 228 18.13 -10.94 -2.07
C SER A 228 17.72 -12.17 -1.23
N ASN A 229 17.49 -13.30 -1.91
CA ASN A 229 17.10 -14.58 -1.31
C ASN A 229 15.83 -14.47 -0.44
N PHE A 230 14.85 -13.67 -0.86
CA PHE A 230 13.61 -13.52 -0.11
C PHE A 230 12.78 -14.79 -0.18
N ALA A 231 12.19 -15.06 -1.34
CA ALA A 231 11.51 -16.31 -1.60
C ALA A 231 11.06 -16.30 -3.08
N PRO A 232 11.49 -17.25 -3.93
CA PRO A 232 10.61 -17.75 -4.99
C PRO A 232 9.40 -18.40 -4.27
N SER A 233 8.53 -19.26 -4.79
CA SER A 233 7.32 -19.70 -4.04
C SER A 233 6.33 -18.62 -3.54
N ILE A 234 6.67 -17.36 -3.23
CA ILE A 234 5.68 -16.29 -2.96
C ILE A 234 4.96 -15.94 -4.25
N ILE A 235 3.64 -15.93 -4.17
CA ILE A 235 2.72 -15.67 -5.28
C ILE A 235 1.68 -14.59 -4.96
N GLY A 236 1.63 -14.11 -3.72
CA GLY A 236 0.56 -13.26 -3.24
C GLY A 236 0.94 -12.56 -1.94
N GLY A 237 0.36 -11.39 -1.71
CA GLY A 237 0.56 -10.66 -0.46
C GLY A 237 0.02 -9.24 -0.50
N PHE A 238 -0.19 -8.67 0.68
CA PHE A 238 -0.68 -7.31 0.88
C PHE A 238 -0.40 -6.82 2.31
N ALA A 239 -0.39 -5.51 2.52
CA ALA A 239 -0.36 -4.91 3.84
C ALA A 239 -1.78 -4.71 4.40
N ASP A 240 -1.94 -4.81 5.72
CA ASP A 240 -3.16 -4.43 6.42
C ASP A 240 -3.31 -2.91 6.41
N LEU A 241 -4.31 -2.43 5.67
CA LEU A 241 -4.56 -1.00 5.51
C LEU A 241 -5.54 -0.44 6.55
N THR A 242 -6.06 -1.24 7.47
CA THR A 242 -7.04 -0.79 8.47
C THR A 242 -6.41 0.06 9.57
N THR A 243 -5.13 -0.15 9.85
CA THR A 243 -4.38 0.58 10.88
C THR A 243 -3.58 1.75 10.32
N ALA A 244 -3.35 1.76 9.01
CA ALA A 244 -2.30 2.56 8.39
C ALA A 244 -2.78 3.81 7.64
N ILE A 245 -4.09 4.08 7.63
CA ILE A 245 -4.55 5.40 7.17
C ILE A 245 -4.56 6.34 8.38
N PRO A 246 -3.55 7.23 8.53
CA PRO A 246 -3.72 8.36 9.41
C PRO A 246 -4.98 9.07 8.93
N THR A 247 -5.99 9.12 9.80
CA THR A 247 -7.19 9.92 9.55
C THR A 247 -6.66 11.27 9.08
N PRO A 248 -6.96 11.73 7.83
CA PRO A 248 -6.36 12.93 7.30
C PRO A 248 -6.54 14.00 8.36
N ALA A 249 -5.42 14.47 8.92
CA ALA A 249 -5.41 15.24 10.16
C ALA A 249 -6.50 16.28 9.99
N ALA A 250 -7.60 16.14 10.75
CA ALA A 250 -8.76 16.99 10.57
C ALA A 250 -8.21 18.40 10.68
N LEU A 251 -8.19 19.13 9.55
CA LEU A 251 -7.68 20.50 9.54
C LEU A 251 -8.42 21.17 10.69
N PRO A 252 -7.73 21.65 11.74
CA PRO A 252 -8.42 22.15 12.90
C PRO A 252 -9.38 23.22 12.39
N ALA A 253 -10.68 23.00 12.56
CA ALA A 253 -11.75 23.85 12.07
C ALA A 253 -11.72 25.27 12.69
N GLY A 254 -10.68 25.60 13.46
CA GLY A 254 -10.38 26.89 14.05
C GLY A 254 -9.33 27.68 13.28
N LEU A 255 -9.51 27.93 11.98
CA LEU A 255 -8.88 29.09 11.34
C LEU A 255 -9.79 29.76 10.31
N VAL A 256 -11.07 29.91 10.65
CA VAL A 256 -11.98 30.83 9.96
C VAL A 256 -12.65 31.68 11.03
N LEU A 257 -12.13 32.89 11.26
CA LEU A 257 -12.83 34.10 11.76
C LEU A 257 -11.84 35.04 12.46
N LEU A 258 -11.09 35.83 11.68
CA LEU A 258 -10.52 37.11 12.16
C LEU A 258 -10.18 38.02 10.96
N GLY A 259 -11.18 38.30 10.12
CA GLY A 259 -11.08 39.30 9.05
C GLY A 259 -12.27 40.26 8.93
N GLY A 260 -13.29 40.13 9.79
CA GLY A 260 -14.61 40.76 9.58
C GLY A 260 -14.98 41.92 10.49
N MET A 261 -14.06 42.54 11.23
CA MET A 261 -14.40 43.69 12.09
C MET A 261 -13.31 44.76 12.10
N LEU A 262 -13.22 45.57 11.05
CA LEU A 262 -12.74 46.94 11.17
C LEU A 262 -13.04 47.73 9.88
N MET A 263 -14.27 48.25 9.77
CA MET A 263 -14.53 49.59 9.22
C MET A 263 -16.00 49.96 9.43
N ARG A 264 -16.31 50.52 10.60
CA ARG A 264 -17.53 51.28 10.84
C ARG A 264 -17.16 52.66 11.38
N ARG A 265 -17.64 53.69 10.67
CA ARG A 265 -17.70 55.14 11.00
C ARG A 265 -16.41 55.96 10.93
N ARG A 266 -16.46 57.03 10.13
CA ARG A 266 -17.02 58.32 10.59
C ARG A 266 -17.53 59.18 9.44
N SER A 267 -18.78 59.60 9.60
CA SER A 267 -19.39 60.79 9.02
C SER A 267 -18.94 62.01 9.82
N HIS A 268 -18.41 63.02 9.14
CA HIS A 268 -18.63 64.45 9.36
C HIS A 268 -18.38 65.17 8.05
#